data_AF-A0A1B0GRD4-F1
#
_entry.id   AF-A0A1B0GRD4-F1
#
_cell.length_a   1.000
_cell.length_b   1.000
_cell.length_c   1.000
_cell.angle_alpha   90.00
_cell.angle_beta   90.00
_cell.angle_gamma   90.00
#
_symmetry.space_group_name_H-M   'P 1'
#
loop_
_entity.id
_entity.type
_entity.pdbx_description
1 polymer ?
#
loop_
_entity_poly.entity_id
_entity_poly.type
_entity_poly.pdbx_seq_one_letter_code
_entity_poly.pdbx_strand_id
1 'polypeptide(L)'
;MSEFRIHHDVNELLSLLRIHGGDGAEVYIDLLQKNRTPYVTTTVSAHSAKVKIAEFSRTPEDFLKKYDELKSKNTRNLDPLVYLLSKLTEDKETLQFLQQNAKERAELAASAATSNTTSFSIPVAASKMSTQELEELRKQLGSVSTGST
;
A
#
# COMPACT_ATOMS: atom_id res chain seq x y z
N MET A 1 20.02 -18.03 7.68
CA MET A 1 19.66 -16.63 7.98
C MET A 1 20.18 -16.31 9.37
N SER A 2 20.90 -15.20 9.52
CA SER A 2 21.37 -14.71 10.82
C SER A 2 20.18 -14.15 11.63
N GLU A 3 20.20 -14.27 12.95
CA GLU A 3 19.17 -13.71 13.84
C GLU A 3 19.00 -12.19 13.60
N PHE A 4 20.09 -11.45 13.45
CA PHE A 4 20.05 -10.03 13.08
C PHE A 4 19.25 -9.72 11.82
N ARG A 5 19.20 -10.64 10.85
CA ARG A 5 18.39 -10.44 9.64
C ARG A 5 16.90 -10.53 9.92
N ILE A 6 16.46 -11.46 10.76
CA ILE A 6 15.03 -11.59 11.04
C ILE A 6 14.50 -10.39 11.82
N HIS A 7 15.30 -9.87 12.77
CA HIS A 7 14.94 -8.65 13.49
C HIS A 7 14.88 -7.45 12.54
N HIS A 8 15.87 -7.30 11.65
CA HIS A 8 15.88 -6.22 10.67
C HIS A 8 14.67 -6.29 9.73
N ASP A 9 14.46 -7.44 9.09
CA ASP A 9 13.40 -7.63 8.09
C ASP A 9 12.00 -7.41 8.71
N VAL A 10 11.77 -7.85 9.96
CA VAL A 10 10.49 -7.61 10.66
C VAL A 10 10.30 -6.13 10.98
N ASN A 11 11.33 -5.46 11.50
CA ASN A 11 11.23 -4.03 11.83
C ASN A 11 11.04 -3.18 10.57
N GLU A 12 11.75 -3.50 9.49
CA GLU A 12 11.60 -2.86 8.19
C GLU A 12 10.17 -3.03 7.67
N LEU A 13 9.61 -4.25 7.74
CA LEU A 13 8.24 -4.53 7.31
C LEU A 13 7.21 -3.72 8.11
N LEU A 14 7.31 -3.69 9.44
CA LEU A 14 6.39 -2.91 10.28
C LEU A 14 6.47 -1.42 9.98
N SER A 15 7.67 -0.91 9.74
CA SER A 15 7.90 0.48 9.33
C SER A 15 7.23 0.80 7.99
N LEU A 16 7.41 -0.06 6.98
CA LEU A 16 6.78 0.09 5.66
C LEU A 16 5.26 0.05 5.73
N LEU A 17 4.71 -0.79 6.61
CA LEU A 17 3.27 -0.88 6.86
C LEU A 17 2.73 0.25 7.77
N ARG A 18 3.61 1.11 8.29
CA ARG A 18 3.29 2.22 9.21
C ARG A 18 2.54 1.75 10.46
N ILE A 19 2.86 0.56 10.95
CA ILE A 19 2.27 0.01 12.16
C ILE A 19 3.01 0.61 13.36
N HIS A 20 2.35 1.55 14.04
CA HIS A 20 2.87 2.22 15.24
C HIS A 20 1.97 1.82 16.43
N GLY A 21 2.31 0.72 17.11
CA GLY A 21 1.56 0.17 18.25
C GLY A 21 1.22 -1.32 18.11
N GLY A 22 0.98 -2.01 19.24
CA GLY A 22 0.74 -3.46 19.33
C GLY A 22 1.76 -4.17 20.24
N ASP A 23 1.80 -5.50 20.22
CA ASP A 23 2.73 -6.32 21.02
C ASP A 23 4.22 -6.18 20.61
N GLY A 24 4.52 -5.35 19.61
CA GLY A 24 5.87 -5.06 19.15
C GLY A 24 6.43 -6.09 18.15
N ALA A 25 7.60 -5.78 17.57
CA ALA A 25 8.27 -6.64 16.59
C ALA A 25 8.65 -8.01 17.16
N GLU A 26 8.92 -8.08 18.46
CA GLU A 26 9.45 -9.27 19.15
C GLU A 26 8.52 -10.47 19.06
N VAL A 27 7.20 -10.28 19.15
CA VAL A 27 6.24 -11.39 19.03
C VAL A 27 6.29 -12.02 17.65
N TYR A 28 6.42 -11.21 16.60
CA TYR A 28 6.54 -11.70 15.23
C TYR A 28 7.90 -12.35 14.96
N ILE A 29 8.96 -11.79 15.52
CA ILE A 29 10.31 -12.37 15.46
C ILE A 29 10.30 -13.77 16.08
N ASP A 30 9.80 -13.91 17.30
CA ASP A 30 9.68 -15.19 18.00
C ASP A 30 8.87 -16.21 17.23
N LEU A 31 7.72 -15.78 16.68
CA LEU A 31 6.86 -16.63 15.88
C LEU A 31 7.59 -17.15 14.64
N LEU A 32 8.27 -16.28 13.91
CA LEU A 32 9.00 -16.65 12.69
C LEU A 32 10.22 -17.54 12.99
N GLN A 33 10.90 -17.30 14.11
CA GLN A 33 11.99 -18.18 14.55
C GLN A 33 11.48 -19.58 14.91
N LYS A 34 10.34 -19.70 15.61
CA LYS A 34 9.71 -20.98 15.98
C LYS A 34 9.19 -21.76 14.78
N ASN A 35 8.71 -21.06 13.75
CA ASN A 35 8.14 -21.68 12.55
C ASN A 35 9.12 -21.82 11.38
N ARG A 36 10.42 -21.57 11.62
CA ARG A 36 11.43 -21.74 10.58
C ARG A 36 11.50 -23.22 10.19
N THR A 37 11.27 -23.51 8.92
CA THR A 37 11.44 -24.87 8.37
C THR A 37 12.88 -25.05 7.90
N PRO A 38 13.73 -25.84 8.60
CA PRO A 38 15.16 -25.85 8.32
C PRO A 38 15.59 -26.51 6.99
N TYR A 39 14.67 -27.13 6.23
CA TYR A 39 15.04 -27.92 5.05
C TYR A 39 14.07 -27.84 3.85
N VAL A 40 13.13 -26.89 3.85
CA VAL A 40 12.26 -26.72 2.69
C VAL A 40 13.02 -25.95 1.61
N THR A 41 13.38 -26.64 0.51
CA THR A 41 13.91 -25.97 -0.68
C THR A 41 12.76 -25.27 -1.38
N THR A 42 12.96 -23.99 -1.70
CA THR A 42 11.96 -23.12 -2.33
C THR A 42 11.54 -23.60 -3.73
N THR A 43 12.36 -24.46 -4.35
CA THR A 43 12.15 -25.03 -5.68
C THR A 43 11.04 -26.07 -5.72
N VAL A 44 10.93 -26.95 -4.71
CA VAL A 44 9.89 -28.01 -4.67
C VAL A 44 8.53 -27.41 -4.31
N SER A 45 8.50 -26.42 -3.44
CA SER A 45 7.29 -25.71 -3.02
C SER A 45 6.69 -24.85 -4.14
N ALA A 46 7.51 -24.31 -5.05
CA ALA A 46 7.03 -23.49 -6.17
C ALA A 46 6.27 -24.28 -7.23
N HIS A 47 6.62 -25.55 -7.50
CA HIS A 47 5.92 -26.35 -8.51
C HIS A 47 4.46 -26.60 -8.10
N SER A 48 4.24 -27.12 -6.90
CA SER A 48 2.88 -27.36 -6.38
C SER A 48 2.08 -26.07 -6.21
N ALA A 49 2.73 -24.99 -5.75
CA ALA A 49 2.09 -23.68 -5.63
C ALA A 49 1.65 -23.12 -6.99
N LYS A 50 2.48 -23.26 -8.02
CA LYS A 50 2.16 -22.83 -9.39
C LYS A 50 0.93 -23.56 -9.93
N VAL A 51 0.89 -24.88 -9.79
CA VAL A 51 -0.25 -25.71 -10.23
C VAL A 51 -1.51 -25.27 -9.51
N LYS A 52 -1.45 -25.14 -8.18
CA LYS A 52 -2.57 -24.72 -7.36
C LYS A 52 -3.11 -23.35 -7.78
N ILE A 53 -2.24 -22.35 -7.92
CA ILE A 53 -2.68 -21.00 -8.32
C ILE A 53 -3.32 -21.03 -9.71
N ALA A 54 -2.76 -21.79 -10.66
CA ALA A 54 -3.34 -21.91 -11.98
C ALA A 54 -4.75 -22.54 -11.93
N GLU A 55 -4.95 -23.62 -11.16
CA GLU A 55 -6.25 -24.29 -11.01
C GLU A 55 -7.36 -23.38 -10.50
N PHE A 56 -7.04 -22.42 -9.61
CA PHE A 56 -8.01 -21.48 -9.04
C PHE A 56 -8.02 -20.10 -9.73
N SER A 57 -7.24 -19.93 -10.80
CA SER A 57 -7.21 -18.69 -11.58
C SER A 57 -8.32 -18.66 -12.62
N ARG A 58 -8.84 -17.46 -12.92
CA ARG A 58 -9.74 -17.24 -14.06
C ARG A 58 -9.00 -17.29 -15.40
N THR A 59 -7.68 -17.06 -15.39
CA THR A 59 -6.80 -17.05 -16.56
C THR A 59 -5.52 -17.86 -16.26
N PRO A 60 -5.61 -19.19 -16.18
CA PRO A 60 -4.47 -20.05 -15.85
C PRO A 60 -3.30 -19.91 -16.82
N GLU A 61 -3.58 -19.80 -18.12
CA GLU A 61 -2.56 -19.70 -19.17
C GLU A 61 -1.74 -18.42 -19.05
N ASP A 62 -2.39 -17.30 -18.76
CA ASP A 62 -1.71 -16.01 -18.57
C ASP A 62 -0.78 -16.03 -17.36
N PHE A 63 -1.24 -16.64 -16.26
CA PHE A 63 -0.42 -16.81 -15.05
C PHE A 63 0.82 -17.68 -15.34
N LEU A 64 0.63 -18.84 -15.98
CA LEU A 64 1.72 -19.76 -16.31
C LEU A 64 2.73 -19.12 -17.26
N LYS A 65 2.24 -18.44 -18.32
CA LYS A 65 3.07 -17.69 -19.26
C LYS A 65 3.88 -16.61 -18.53
N LYS A 66 3.27 -15.89 -17.59
CA LYS A 66 3.98 -14.85 -16.83
C LYS A 66 5.04 -15.44 -15.90
N TYR A 67 4.74 -16.55 -15.24
CA TYR A 67 5.69 -17.26 -14.41
C TYR A 67 6.92 -17.71 -15.22
N ASP A 68 6.70 -18.34 -16.37
CA ASP A 68 7.79 -18.83 -17.23
C ASP A 68 8.62 -17.67 -17.81
N GLU A 69 7.97 -16.55 -18.18
CA GLU A 69 8.66 -15.32 -18.58
C GLU A 69 9.60 -14.83 -17.47
N LEU A 70 9.11 -14.69 -16.24
CA LEU A 70 9.90 -14.22 -15.10
C LEU A 70 11.00 -15.21 -14.72
N LYS A 71 10.75 -16.51 -14.87
CA LYS A 71 11.72 -17.57 -14.62
C LYS A 71 12.87 -17.50 -15.63
N SER A 72 12.57 -17.30 -16.91
CA SER A 72 13.57 -17.16 -17.98
C SER A 72 14.48 -15.94 -17.78
N LYS A 73 13.95 -14.88 -17.17
CA LYS A 73 14.69 -13.65 -16.82
C LYS A 73 15.50 -13.77 -15.52
N ASN A 74 15.51 -14.95 -14.89
CA ASN A 74 16.18 -15.19 -13.62
C ASN A 74 15.74 -14.22 -12.50
N THR A 75 14.43 -13.92 -12.46
CA THR A 75 13.86 -13.02 -11.44
C THR A 75 14.13 -13.56 -10.04
N ARG A 76 14.80 -12.77 -9.18
CA ARG A 76 15.12 -13.18 -7.81
C ARG A 76 13.84 -13.43 -7.01
N ASN A 77 13.87 -14.46 -6.18
CA ASN A 77 12.80 -14.83 -5.24
C ASN A 77 11.43 -15.14 -5.87
N LEU A 78 11.37 -15.44 -7.18
CA LEU A 78 10.11 -15.80 -7.84
C LEU A 78 9.44 -17.02 -7.18
N ASP A 79 10.21 -18.10 -6.99
CA ASP A 79 9.73 -19.35 -6.39
C ASP A 79 9.17 -19.13 -4.96
N PRO A 80 9.90 -18.46 -4.03
CA PRO A 80 9.35 -18.04 -2.75
C PRO A 80 8.06 -17.21 -2.85
N LEU A 81 8.01 -16.24 -3.78
CA LEU A 81 6.84 -15.38 -3.95
C LEU A 81 5.62 -16.19 -4.36
N VAL A 82 5.77 -17.08 -5.34
CA VAL A 82 4.67 -17.94 -5.82
C VAL A 82 4.18 -18.87 -4.71
N TYR A 83 5.12 -19.44 -3.94
CA TYR A 83 4.74 -20.23 -2.77
C TYR A 83 3.97 -19.43 -1.73
N LEU A 84 4.43 -18.21 -1.41
CA LEU A 84 3.73 -17.31 -0.49
C LEU A 84 2.32 -16.99 -0.99
N LEU A 85 2.17 -16.65 -2.27
CA LEU A 85 0.86 -16.40 -2.87
C LEU A 85 -0.08 -17.60 -2.72
N SER A 86 0.42 -18.81 -2.96
CA SER A 86 -0.37 -20.03 -2.76
C SER A 86 -0.81 -20.20 -1.29
N LYS A 87 0.02 -19.81 -0.32
CA LYS A 87 -0.36 -19.83 1.10
C LYS A 87 -1.37 -18.75 1.46
N LEU A 88 -1.21 -17.54 0.93
CA LEU A 88 -2.19 -16.48 1.12
C LEU A 88 -3.56 -16.85 0.56
N THR A 89 -3.63 -17.59 -0.55
CA THR A 89 -4.91 -18.08 -1.09
C THR A 89 -5.58 -19.17 -0.25
N GLU A 90 -4.86 -19.82 0.67
CA GLU A 90 -5.42 -20.83 1.58
C GLU A 90 -6.03 -20.20 2.83
N ASP A 91 -5.56 -19.02 3.24
CA ASP A 91 -5.99 -18.36 4.47
C ASP A 91 -7.16 -17.40 4.22
N LYS A 92 -8.35 -17.81 4.67
CA LYS A 92 -9.61 -17.08 4.43
C LYS A 92 -9.62 -15.71 5.12
N GLU A 93 -9.05 -15.61 6.33
CA GLU A 93 -9.03 -14.36 7.08
C GLU A 93 -8.17 -13.32 6.37
N THR A 94 -6.95 -13.71 5.97
CA THR A 94 -6.08 -12.84 5.18
C THR A 94 -6.71 -12.45 3.84
N LEU A 95 -7.37 -13.39 3.13
CA LEU A 95 -8.05 -13.06 1.88
C LEU A 95 -9.16 -12.01 2.07
N GLN A 96 -10.01 -12.16 3.08
CA GLN A 96 -11.06 -11.20 3.39
C GLN A 96 -10.48 -9.83 3.73
N PHE A 97 -9.44 -9.79 4.55
CA PHE A 97 -8.76 -8.55 4.90
C PHE A 97 -8.17 -7.86 3.66
N LEU A 98 -7.50 -8.60 2.78
CA LEU A 98 -6.93 -8.05 1.55
C LEU A 98 -8.00 -7.51 0.59
N GLN A 99 -9.12 -8.23 0.45
CA GLN A 99 -10.26 -7.78 -0.38
C GLN A 99 -10.87 -6.49 0.17
N GLN A 100 -11.08 -6.42 1.48
CA GLN A 100 -11.60 -5.22 2.14
C GLN A 100 -10.63 -4.04 1.99
N ASN A 101 -9.33 -4.26 2.21
CA ASN A 101 -8.32 -3.23 2.02
C ASN A 101 -8.26 -2.70 0.57
N ALA A 102 -8.36 -3.59 -0.41
CA ALA A 102 -8.40 -3.21 -1.82
C ALA A 102 -9.64 -2.37 -2.15
N LYS A 103 -10.81 -2.74 -1.59
CA LYS A 103 -12.05 -1.98 -1.74
C LYS A 103 -11.94 -0.57 -1.14
N GLU A 104 -11.48 -0.46 0.10
CA GLU A 104 -11.30 0.84 0.79
C GLU A 104 -10.32 1.74 0.04
N ARG A 105 -9.22 1.17 -0.47
CA ARG A 105 -8.24 1.93 -1.29
C ARG A 105 -8.84 2.42 -2.60
N ALA A 106 -9.66 1.61 -3.27
CA ALA A 106 -10.36 2.00 -4.49
C ALA A 106 -11.38 3.12 -4.21
N GLU A 107 -12.11 3.04 -3.10
CA GLU A 107 -13.06 4.07 -2.66
C GLU A 107 -12.37 5.39 -2.30
N LEU A 108 -11.23 5.34 -1.60
CA LEU A 108 -10.40 6.52 -1.31
C LEU A 108 -9.86 7.16 -2.60
N ALA A 109 -9.39 6.34 -3.55
CA ALA A 109 -8.91 6.83 -4.84
C ALA A 109 -10.04 7.45 -5.68
N ALA A 110 -11.23 6.85 -5.69
CA ALA A 110 -12.40 7.39 -6.37
C ALA A 110 -12.92 8.69 -5.72
N SER A 111 -12.88 8.78 -4.39
CA SER A 111 -13.26 9.98 -3.64
C SER A 111 -12.28 11.14 -3.90
N ALA A 112 -10.98 10.83 -4.01
CA ALA A 112 -9.96 11.79 -4.44
C ALA A 112 -10.17 12.24 -5.90
N ALA A 113 -10.54 11.33 -6.81
CA ALA A 113 -10.84 11.68 -8.20
C ALA A 113 -12.10 12.54 -8.35
N THR A 114 -13.11 12.34 -7.49
CA THR A 114 -14.36 13.13 -7.49
C THR A 114 -14.14 14.54 -6.91
N SER A 115 -13.20 14.68 -5.97
CA SER A 115 -12.79 15.97 -5.39
C SER A 115 -11.95 16.82 -6.37
N ASN A 116 -11.44 16.22 -7.46
CA ASN A 116 -10.63 16.87 -8.49
C ASN A 116 -11.44 17.41 -9.68
N THR A 117 -12.75 17.67 -9.51
CA THR A 117 -13.52 18.50 -10.45
C THR A 117 -13.28 20.01 -10.30
N THR A 118 -12.32 20.43 -9.48
CA THR A 118 -11.68 21.73 -9.66
C THR A 118 -10.57 21.60 -10.69
N SER A 119 -10.87 22.10 -11.88
CA SER A 119 -9.94 22.50 -12.93
C SER A 119 -8.51 22.74 -12.44
N PHE A 120 -7.55 22.11 -13.11
CA PHE A 120 -6.13 22.46 -13.01
C PHE A 120 -5.98 23.98 -13.21
N SER A 121 -5.79 24.70 -12.11
CA SER A 121 -5.21 26.03 -12.09
C SER A 121 -4.09 26.02 -11.07
N ILE A 122 -2.93 26.43 -11.56
CA ILE A 122 -1.64 26.57 -10.89
C ILE A 122 -1.85 27.29 -9.54
N PRO A 123 -1.19 26.86 -8.44
CA PRO A 123 -1.29 27.56 -7.16
C PRO A 123 -0.54 28.88 -7.25
N VAL A 124 -1.24 29.95 -7.65
CA VAL A 124 -0.84 31.31 -7.33
C VAL A 124 -1.38 31.59 -5.93
N ALA A 125 -0.48 31.80 -4.98
CA ALA A 125 -0.80 32.34 -3.67
C ALA A 125 -1.54 33.68 -3.86
N ALA A 126 -2.86 33.65 -3.79
CA ALA A 126 -3.69 34.82 -3.67
C ALA A 126 -4.90 34.42 -2.84
N SER A 127 -4.87 34.84 -1.57
CA SER A 127 -6.04 34.89 -0.69
C SER A 127 -7.21 35.44 -1.52
N LYS A 128 -8.21 34.60 -1.81
CA LYS A 128 -9.40 35.03 -2.55
C LYS A 128 -10.29 35.82 -1.60
N MET A 129 -9.91 37.06 -1.35
CA MET A 129 -10.76 38.09 -0.76
C MET A 129 -11.83 38.43 -1.81
N SER A 130 -13.10 38.32 -1.45
CA SER A 130 -14.21 38.61 -2.37
C SER A 130 -14.20 40.09 -2.78
N THR A 131 -14.65 40.41 -4.00
CA THR A 131 -14.77 41.80 -4.46
C THR A 131 -15.68 42.63 -3.55
N GLN A 132 -16.66 41.98 -2.91
CA GLN A 132 -17.51 42.59 -1.88
C GLN A 132 -16.72 42.93 -0.60
N GLU A 133 -15.80 42.06 -0.16
CA GLU A 133 -14.95 42.32 1.00
C GLU A 133 -13.95 43.45 0.72
N LEU A 134 -13.44 43.54 -0.51
CA LEU A 134 -12.58 44.65 -0.95
C LEU A 134 -13.29 46.00 -0.89
N GLU A 135 -14.56 46.06 -1.27
CA GLU A 135 -15.35 47.29 -1.28
C GLU A 135 -15.75 47.71 0.15
N GLU A 136 -16.06 46.74 1.02
CA GLU A 136 -16.30 46.97 2.45
C GLU A 136 -15.04 47.51 3.15
N LEU A 137 -13.87 46.93 2.86
CA LEU A 137 -12.58 47.39 3.41
C LEU A 137 -12.22 48.80 2.91
N ARG A 138 -12.47 49.12 1.63
CA ARG A 138 -12.25 50.46 1.08
C ARG A 138 -13.14 51.50 1.77
N LYS A 139 -14.39 51.14 2.06
CA LYS A 139 -15.34 51.99 2.79
C LYS A 139 -14.90 52.20 4.25
N GLN A 140 -14.44 51.16 4.93
CA GLN A 140 -13.94 51.25 6.31
C GLN A 140 -12.64 52.06 6.43
N LEU A 141 -11.71 51.92 5.48
CA LEU A 141 -10.47 52.72 5.44
C LEU A 141 -10.75 54.19 5.10
N GLY A 142 -11.71 54.45 4.21
CA GLY A 142 -12.16 55.81 3.88
C GLY A 142 -12.75 56.56 5.07
N SER A 143 -13.47 55.88 5.98
CA SER A 143 -14.03 56.52 7.18
C SER A 143 -13.00 56.83 8.27
N VAL A 144 -11.87 56.11 8.32
CA VAL A 144 -10.83 56.32 9.34
C VAL A 144 -9.92 57.51 8.98
N SER A 145 -9.74 57.81 7.69
CA SER A 145 -8.85 58.91 7.25
C SER A 145 -9.46 60.32 7.34
N THR A 146 -10.75 60.46 7.66
CA THR A 146 -11.40 61.79 7.85
C THR A 146 -11.78 62.07 9.31
N GLY A 147 -11.27 61.28 10.25
CA GLY A 147 -11.52 61.43 11.69
C GLY A 147 -10.23 61.56 12.48
N SER A 148 -9.39 62.54 12.15
CA SER A 148 -8.29 62.99 13.00
C SER A 148 -8.05 64.48 12.77
N THR A 149 -8.85 65.28 13.48
CA THR A 149 -8.50 66.62 13.97
C THR A 149 -8.87 66.67 15.44
#